data_AF-A0AAV2CFJ0-F1
#
_entry.id   AF-A0AAV2CFJ0-F1
#
_cell.length_a   1.000
_cell.length_b   1.000
_cell.length_c   1.000
_cell.angle_alpha   90.00
_cell.angle_beta   90.00
_cell.angle_gamma   90.00
#
_symmetry.space_group_name_H-M   'P 1'
#
loop_
_entity.id
_entity.type
_entity.pdbx_description
1 polymer ?
#
loop_
_entity_poly.entity_id
_entity_poly.type
_entity_poly.pdbx_seq_one_letter_code
_entity_poly.pdbx_strand_id
1 'polypeptide(L)'
;MGYYMAPWVADIQSPILHPPVATNNFEIKLIVVTMIQNNSYFHWLANESPREHVRRFLELAGSLKINGIPEEALRLRFFPYYLAGKALRWVNNRLALSITSWDDLLNKFMTRYCPPSKTPEWRKKINHFEQEEDETLRNAWERFSDYFLQCPHHGFEEQFRIETFYGGLIQDDKILIDSLYQGKLMNMTPPEVTELLKDMSLKGYDWVLTRSGKISTERGVQIVGASAPLEAKLDKLI
;
A
#
# COMPACT_ATOMS: atom_id res chain seq x y z
N MET A 1 -11.98 -4.59 -52.22
CA MET A 1 -12.54 -3.41 -51.52
C MET A 1 -12.80 -3.81 -50.09
N GLY A 2 -12.07 -3.24 -49.12
CA GLY A 2 -12.31 -3.49 -47.70
C GLY A 2 -13.61 -2.82 -47.29
N TYR A 3 -14.54 -3.58 -46.71
CA TYR A 3 -15.74 -3.02 -46.12
C TYR A 3 -15.32 -2.11 -44.95
N TYR A 4 -15.48 -0.79 -45.13
CA TYR A 4 -15.40 0.15 -44.02
C TYR A 4 -16.65 -0.09 -43.16
N MET A 5 -16.53 -0.96 -42.15
CA MET A 5 -17.57 -1.08 -41.13
C MET A 5 -17.53 0.21 -40.30
N ALA A 6 -18.63 0.97 -40.31
CA ALA A 6 -18.79 2.10 -39.41
C ALA A 6 -18.56 1.63 -37.97
N PRO A 7 -17.81 2.37 -37.13
CA PRO A 7 -17.54 1.96 -35.76
C PRO A 7 -18.87 1.78 -35.03
N TRP A 8 -19.08 0.60 -34.46
CA TRP A 8 -20.31 0.23 -33.77
C TRP A 8 -20.52 1.16 -32.56
N VAL A 9 -21.66 1.85 -32.49
CA VAL A 9 -21.99 2.74 -31.37
C VAL A 9 -22.06 1.99 -30.03
N ALA A 10 -22.27 0.66 -30.05
CA ALA A 10 -22.26 -0.14 -28.82
C ALA A 10 -20.87 -0.21 -28.15
N ASP A 11 -19.78 0.02 -28.90
CA ASP A 11 -18.41 0.06 -28.35
C ASP A 11 -18.09 1.38 -27.62
N ILE A 12 -19.02 2.35 -27.64
CA ILE A 12 -18.87 3.69 -27.01
C ILE A 12 -19.57 3.74 -25.64
N GLN A 13 -20.38 2.73 -25.29
CA GLN A 13 -21.08 2.70 -24.01
C GLN A 13 -20.12 2.43 -22.84
N SER A 14 -20.40 3.07 -21.70
CA SER A 14 -19.65 2.82 -20.47
C SER A 14 -19.61 1.33 -20.13
N PRO A 15 -18.44 0.76 -19.81
CA PRO A 15 -18.34 -0.62 -19.35
C PRO A 15 -19.01 -0.86 -17.99
N ILE A 16 -19.29 0.22 -17.25
CA ILE A 16 -19.93 0.18 -15.94
C ILE A 16 -21.42 0.51 -16.09
N LEU A 17 -22.25 -0.44 -15.67
CA LEU A 17 -23.68 -0.21 -15.49
C LEU A 17 -23.86 0.62 -14.22
N HIS A 18 -24.32 1.87 -14.38
CA HIS A 18 -24.56 2.74 -13.24
C HIS A 18 -25.98 2.51 -12.69
N PRO A 19 -26.14 2.27 -11.37
CA PRO A 19 -27.45 2.15 -10.77
C PRO A 19 -28.30 3.42 -10.99
N PRO A 20 -29.64 3.27 -11.12
CA PRO A 20 -30.54 4.41 -11.23
C PRO A 20 -30.45 5.28 -9.98
N VAL A 21 -30.47 6.60 -10.18
CA VAL A 21 -30.41 7.59 -9.10
C VAL A 21 -31.80 8.20 -8.95
N ALA A 22 -32.28 8.36 -7.71
CA ALA A 22 -33.63 8.84 -7.44
C ALA A 22 -33.84 10.32 -7.82
N THR A 23 -32.77 11.05 -8.13
CA THR A 23 -32.78 12.48 -8.42
C THR A 23 -32.66 12.72 -9.93
N ASN A 24 -33.68 13.33 -10.54
CA ASN A 24 -33.74 13.59 -11.98
C ASN A 24 -32.62 14.54 -12.49
N ASN A 25 -31.98 15.30 -11.60
CA ASN A 25 -30.95 16.30 -11.93
C ASN A 25 -29.61 16.00 -11.23
N PHE A 26 -29.26 14.72 -11.04
CA PHE A 26 -27.96 14.40 -10.46
C PHE A 26 -26.82 14.85 -11.39
N GLU A 27 -25.98 15.75 -10.89
CA GLU A 27 -24.78 16.23 -11.57
C GLU A 27 -23.55 15.97 -10.71
N ILE A 28 -22.50 15.45 -11.34
CA ILE A 28 -21.18 15.34 -10.73
C ILE A 28 -20.48 16.69 -10.90
N LYS A 29 -20.35 17.44 -9.81
CA LYS A 29 -19.63 18.72 -9.82
C LYS A 29 -18.15 18.52 -10.16
N LEU A 30 -17.61 19.36 -11.03
CA LEU A 30 -16.19 19.33 -11.44
C LEU A 30 -15.22 19.36 -10.26
N ILE A 31 -15.57 20.08 -9.18
CA ILE A 31 -14.76 20.13 -7.96
C ILE A 31 -14.57 18.75 -7.32
N VAL A 32 -15.59 17.89 -7.34
CA VAL A 32 -15.53 16.53 -6.78
C VAL A 32 -14.62 15.65 -7.65
N VAL A 33 -14.74 15.76 -8.97
CA VAL A 33 -13.85 15.06 -9.91
C VAL A 33 -12.40 15.48 -9.67
N THR A 34 -12.16 16.78 -9.59
CA THR A 34 -10.81 17.34 -9.37
C THR A 34 -10.24 16.90 -8.02
N MET A 35 -11.06 16.84 -6.97
CA MET A 35 -10.65 16.32 -5.66
C MET A 35 -10.23 14.84 -5.73
N ILE A 36 -11.01 14.00 -6.41
CA ILE A 36 -10.67 12.57 -6.58
C ILE A 36 -9.38 12.41 -7.36
N GLN A 37 -9.23 13.18 -8.43
CA GLN A 37 -8.06 13.18 -9.31
C GLN A 37 -6.77 13.64 -8.62
N ASN A 38 -6.86 14.62 -7.72
CA ASN A 38 -5.70 15.13 -6.98
C ASN A 38 -5.24 14.21 -5.83
N ASN A 39 -6.04 13.20 -5.44
CA ASN A 39 -5.74 12.31 -4.31
C ASN A 39 -4.93 11.05 -4.70
N SER A 40 -3.96 11.21 -5.61
CA SER A 40 -3.07 10.17 -6.16
C SER A 40 -3.77 9.12 -7.03
N TYR A 41 -3.68 9.30 -8.36
CA TYR A 41 -4.13 8.30 -9.32
C TYR A 41 -3.41 6.96 -9.17
N PHE A 42 -4.13 5.87 -9.45
CA PHE A 42 -3.50 4.58 -9.71
C PHE A 42 -3.14 4.44 -11.19
N HIS A 43 -1.85 4.30 -11.50
CA HIS A 43 -1.33 4.19 -12.87
C HIS A 43 -0.96 2.77 -13.28
N TRP A 44 -0.86 1.88 -12.29
CA TRP A 44 -0.22 0.57 -12.36
C TRP A 44 1.30 0.65 -12.59
N LEU A 45 1.99 1.38 -11.70
CA LEU A 45 3.46 1.38 -11.62
C LEU A 45 3.97 0.23 -10.71
N ALA A 46 5.24 -0.14 -10.86
CA ALA A 46 5.84 -1.29 -10.17
C ALA A 46 5.83 -1.15 -8.63
N ASN A 47 5.80 0.07 -8.13
CA ASN A 47 5.77 0.43 -6.71
C ASN A 47 4.37 0.78 -6.19
N GLU A 48 3.32 0.69 -7.03
CA GLU A 48 1.96 0.96 -6.60
C GLU A 48 1.29 -0.34 -6.12
N SER A 49 0.65 -0.29 -4.95
CA SER A 49 -0.17 -1.40 -4.44
C SER A 49 -1.63 -1.22 -4.85
N PRO A 50 -2.19 -2.11 -5.70
CA PRO A 50 -3.60 -2.01 -6.12
C PRO A 50 -4.55 -1.96 -4.92
N ARG A 51 -4.23 -2.73 -3.87
CA ARG A 51 -5.01 -2.80 -2.63
C ARG A 51 -5.00 -1.48 -1.87
N GLU A 52 -3.81 -0.87 -1.73
CA GLU A 52 -3.67 0.41 -1.03
C GLU A 52 -4.43 1.52 -1.75
N HIS A 53 -4.39 1.54 -3.09
CA HIS A 53 -5.19 2.47 -3.89
C HIS A 53 -6.69 2.25 -3.75
N VAL A 54 -7.17 1.00 -3.71
CA VAL A 54 -8.59 0.72 -3.41
C VAL A 54 -8.96 1.20 -2.01
N ARG A 55 -8.12 0.96 -1.00
CA ARG A 55 -8.37 1.42 0.38
C ARG A 55 -8.51 2.95 0.43
N ARG A 56 -7.55 3.68 -0.16
CA ARG A 56 -7.59 5.15 -0.24
C ARG A 56 -8.81 5.65 -1.00
N PHE A 57 -9.17 5.01 -2.12
CA PHE A 57 -10.38 5.34 -2.85
C PHE A 57 -11.63 5.16 -1.97
N LEU A 58 -11.74 4.06 -1.23
CA LEU A 58 -12.89 3.81 -0.34
C LEU A 58 -12.99 4.85 0.77
N GLU A 59 -11.86 5.30 1.34
CA GLU A 59 -11.84 6.39 2.32
C GLU A 59 -12.32 7.71 1.74
N LEU A 60 -11.84 8.05 0.54
CA LEU A 60 -12.28 9.25 -0.19
C LEU A 60 -13.76 9.16 -0.56
N ALA A 61 -14.19 8.04 -1.13
CA ALA A 61 -15.57 7.82 -1.55
C ALA A 61 -16.52 7.81 -0.35
N GLY A 62 -16.11 7.26 0.80
CA GLY A 62 -16.90 7.27 2.04
C GLY A 62 -17.12 8.67 2.62
N SER A 63 -16.24 9.62 2.32
CA SER A 63 -16.44 11.04 2.67
C SER A 63 -17.49 11.74 1.79
N LEU A 64 -17.78 11.20 0.61
CA LEU A 64 -18.76 11.75 -0.32
C LEU A 64 -20.16 11.27 0.02
N LYS A 65 -20.95 12.12 0.67
CA LYS A 65 -22.38 11.87 0.91
C LYS A 65 -23.22 12.74 0.00
N ILE A 66 -23.95 12.11 -0.92
CA ILE A 66 -24.92 12.78 -1.79
C ILE A 66 -26.30 12.21 -1.50
N ASN A 67 -27.22 13.07 -1.07
CA ASN A 67 -28.58 12.67 -0.70
C ASN A 67 -29.28 11.98 -1.88
N GLY A 68 -29.90 10.83 -1.61
CA GLY A 68 -30.66 10.07 -2.60
C GLY A 68 -29.83 9.20 -3.54
N ILE A 69 -28.53 9.06 -3.30
CA ILE A 69 -27.64 8.22 -4.13
C ILE A 69 -27.04 7.10 -3.28
N PRO A 70 -27.21 5.83 -3.67
CA PRO A 70 -26.53 4.73 -3.01
C PRO A 70 -25.01 4.89 -3.07
N GLU A 71 -24.32 4.57 -1.98
CA GLU A 71 -22.85 4.67 -1.91
C GLU A 71 -22.17 3.85 -3.01
N GLU A 72 -22.71 2.66 -3.30
CA GLU A 72 -22.24 1.82 -4.40
C GLU A 72 -22.29 2.53 -5.76
N ALA A 73 -23.36 3.26 -6.03
CA ALA A 73 -23.51 4.02 -7.27
C ALA A 73 -22.48 5.14 -7.37
N LEU A 74 -22.12 5.78 -6.25
CA LEU A 74 -21.04 6.76 -6.20
C LEU A 74 -19.69 6.10 -6.46
N ARG A 75 -19.39 4.98 -5.79
CA ARG A 75 -18.13 4.23 -5.98
C ARG A 75 -17.94 3.83 -7.45
N LEU A 76 -18.96 3.25 -8.08
CA LEU A 76 -18.94 2.84 -9.48
C LEU A 76 -18.76 4.03 -10.44
N ARG A 77 -19.32 5.19 -10.13
CA ARG A 77 -19.18 6.41 -10.95
C ARG A 77 -17.81 7.07 -10.79
N PHE A 78 -17.26 7.05 -9.58
CA PHE A 78 -16.04 7.79 -9.26
C PHE A 78 -14.75 6.99 -9.47
N PHE A 79 -14.79 5.67 -9.37
CA PHE A 79 -13.59 4.84 -9.51
C PHE A 79 -12.85 5.06 -10.84
N PRO A 80 -13.51 5.16 -12.02
CA PRO A 80 -12.79 5.47 -13.27
C PRO A 80 -12.04 6.80 -13.22
N TYR A 81 -12.58 7.83 -12.56
CA TYR A 81 -11.90 9.13 -12.40
C TYR A 81 -10.69 9.07 -11.47
N TYR A 82 -10.59 8.03 -10.64
CA TYR A 82 -9.45 7.77 -9.77
C TYR A 82 -8.32 6.98 -10.46
N LEU A 83 -8.57 6.42 -11.64
CA LEU A 83 -7.58 5.67 -12.41
C LEU A 83 -6.88 6.56 -13.44
N ALA A 84 -5.62 6.24 -13.74
CA ALA A 84 -4.87 6.87 -14.83
C ALA A 84 -4.10 5.82 -15.65
N GLY A 85 -3.48 6.27 -16.74
CA GLY A 85 -2.55 5.47 -17.53
C GLY A 85 -3.12 4.12 -17.98
N LYS A 86 -2.41 3.04 -17.63
CA LYS A 86 -2.79 1.66 -18.02
C LYS A 86 -4.05 1.20 -17.31
N ALA A 87 -4.30 1.67 -16.08
CA ALA A 87 -5.46 1.28 -15.30
C ALA A 87 -6.76 1.84 -15.87
N LEU A 88 -6.76 3.11 -16.25
CA LEU A 88 -7.90 3.74 -16.91
C LEU A 88 -8.19 3.11 -18.28
N ARG A 89 -7.16 2.87 -19.08
CA ARG A 89 -7.32 2.16 -20.37
C ARG A 89 -7.92 0.77 -20.19
N TRP A 90 -7.49 0.05 -19.15
CA TRP A 90 -8.03 -1.27 -18.86
C TRP A 90 -9.53 -1.22 -18.55
N VAL A 91 -9.99 -0.26 -17.72
CA VAL A 91 -11.43 -0.20 -17.40
C VAL A 91 -12.27 0.21 -18.61
N ASN A 92 -11.76 1.14 -19.43
CA ASN A 92 -12.46 1.64 -20.62
C ASN A 92 -12.51 0.62 -21.78
N ASN A 93 -11.52 -0.25 -21.91
CA ASN A 93 -11.46 -1.25 -22.98
C ASN A 93 -12.29 -2.53 -22.68
N ARG A 94 -13.14 -2.49 -21.66
CA ARG A 94 -14.03 -3.61 -21.33
C ARG A 94 -15.31 -3.51 -22.15
N LEU A 95 -15.97 -4.65 -22.35
CA LEU A 95 -17.27 -4.67 -23.01
C LEU A 95 -18.26 -3.79 -22.25
N ALA A 96 -19.10 -3.07 -23.01
CA ALA A 96 -20.18 -2.26 -22.47
C ALA A 96 -21.01 -3.06 -21.46
N LEU A 97 -21.36 -2.44 -20.34
CA LEU A 97 -22.19 -3.03 -19.28
C LEU A 97 -21.65 -4.35 -18.67
N SER A 98 -20.37 -4.67 -18.86
CA SER A 98 -19.75 -5.89 -18.31
C SER A 98 -19.39 -5.82 -16.82
N ILE A 99 -19.74 -4.70 -16.17
CA ILE A 99 -19.53 -4.45 -14.75
C ILE A 99 -20.86 -3.98 -14.16
N THR A 100 -21.46 -4.82 -13.32
CA THR A 100 -22.84 -4.62 -12.83
C THR A 100 -22.94 -4.24 -11.36
N SER A 101 -21.87 -4.44 -10.59
CA SER A 101 -21.79 -4.07 -9.17
C SER A 101 -20.39 -3.62 -8.79
N TRP A 102 -20.26 -2.97 -7.63
CA TRP A 102 -18.96 -2.59 -7.07
C TRP A 102 -18.08 -3.82 -6.80
N ASP A 103 -18.66 -4.90 -6.28
CA ASP A 103 -17.92 -6.12 -5.99
C ASP A 103 -17.41 -6.77 -7.28
N ASP A 104 -18.19 -6.75 -8.37
CA ASP A 104 -17.74 -7.23 -9.66
C ASP A 104 -16.56 -6.40 -10.20
N LEU A 105 -16.70 -5.06 -10.19
CA LEU A 105 -15.62 -4.14 -10.56
C LEU A 105 -14.34 -4.45 -9.78
N LEU A 106 -14.45 -4.54 -8.45
CA LEU A 106 -13.33 -4.75 -7.55
C LEU A 106 -12.69 -6.12 -7.77
N ASN A 107 -13.48 -7.19 -7.91
CA ASN A 107 -12.97 -8.53 -8.18
C ASN A 107 -12.21 -8.60 -9.51
N LYS A 108 -12.73 -7.96 -10.57
CA LYS A 108 -12.04 -7.87 -11.86
C LYS A 108 -10.77 -7.02 -11.78
N PHE A 109 -10.78 -5.94 -11.01
CA PHE A 109 -9.59 -5.11 -10.75
C PHE A 109 -8.51 -5.89 -10.01
N MET A 110 -8.87 -6.55 -8.90
CA MET A 110 -7.95 -7.36 -8.11
C MET A 110 -7.44 -8.56 -8.89
N THR A 111 -8.27 -9.23 -9.70
CA THR A 111 -7.81 -10.33 -10.56
C THR A 111 -6.81 -9.86 -11.61
N ARG A 112 -6.96 -8.63 -12.12
CA ARG A 112 -6.04 -8.07 -13.12
C ARG A 112 -4.70 -7.71 -12.51
N TYR A 113 -4.70 -7.05 -11.35
CA TYR A 113 -3.51 -6.44 -10.76
C TYR A 113 -2.86 -7.28 -9.64
N CYS A 114 -3.62 -8.17 -9.01
CA CYS A 114 -3.15 -9.18 -8.07
C CYS A 114 -3.62 -10.58 -8.52
N PRO A 115 -3.19 -11.07 -9.70
CA PRO A 115 -3.70 -12.31 -10.27
C PRO A 115 -3.33 -13.53 -9.42
N PRO A 116 -4.28 -14.45 -9.15
CA PRO A 116 -4.00 -15.69 -8.41
C PRO A 116 -2.90 -16.55 -9.03
N SER A 117 -2.66 -16.46 -10.34
CA SER A 117 -1.58 -17.19 -11.01
C SER A 117 -0.18 -16.79 -10.53
N LYS A 118 -0.01 -15.60 -9.94
CA LYS A 118 1.26 -15.14 -9.34
C LYS A 118 1.41 -15.51 -7.87
N THR A 119 0.38 -16.09 -7.23
CA THR A 119 0.44 -16.52 -5.82
C THR A 119 1.66 -17.38 -5.52
N PRO A 120 2.00 -18.42 -6.33
CA PRO A 120 3.14 -19.28 -6.00
C PRO A 120 4.47 -18.52 -6.02
N GLU A 121 4.63 -17.58 -6.95
CA GLU A 121 5.84 -16.74 -7.06
C GLU A 121 5.99 -15.85 -5.82
N TRP A 122 4.93 -15.14 -5.43
CA TRP A 122 4.97 -14.27 -4.26
C TRP A 122 5.11 -15.05 -2.95
N ARG A 123 4.41 -16.19 -2.81
CA ARG A 123 4.60 -17.08 -1.66
C ARG A 123 6.04 -17.56 -1.54
N LYS A 124 6.71 -17.85 -2.67
CA LYS A 124 8.13 -18.20 -2.67
C LYS A 124 8.99 -17.04 -2.17
N LYS A 125 8.77 -15.82 -2.66
CA LYS A 125 9.48 -14.61 -2.22
C LYS A 125 9.28 -14.29 -0.74
N ILE A 126 8.06 -14.50 -0.22
CA ILE A 126 7.75 -14.34 1.19
C ILE A 126 8.48 -15.41 2.02
N ASN A 127 8.35 -16.69 1.66
CA ASN A 127 8.93 -17.79 2.44
C ASN A 127 10.47 -17.80 2.48
N HIS A 128 11.11 -17.32 1.42
CA HIS A 128 12.57 -17.31 1.30
C HIS A 128 13.07 -15.87 1.33
N PHE A 129 12.45 -15.04 2.16
CA PHE A 129 12.91 -13.68 2.36
C PHE A 129 14.32 -13.71 2.97
N GLU A 130 15.22 -12.96 2.35
CA GLU A 130 16.57 -12.71 2.84
C GLU A 130 16.86 -11.22 2.64
N GLN A 131 17.47 -10.62 3.65
CA GLN A 131 17.98 -9.26 3.60
C GLN A 131 19.24 -9.21 2.74
N GLU A 132 19.36 -8.19 1.90
CA GLU A 132 20.53 -8.00 1.02
C GLU A 132 21.71 -7.38 1.81
N GLU A 133 22.96 -7.63 1.41
CA GLU A 133 24.16 -7.23 2.19
C GLU A 133 24.29 -5.71 2.41
N ASP A 134 23.80 -4.92 1.46
CA ASP A 134 23.82 -3.46 1.45
C ASP A 134 22.44 -2.83 1.75
N GLU A 135 21.44 -3.65 2.09
CA GLU A 135 20.10 -3.19 2.43
C GLU A 135 19.97 -2.90 3.93
N THR A 136 19.55 -1.68 4.27
CA THR A 136 19.22 -1.32 5.66
C THR A 136 18.04 -2.15 6.17
N LEU A 137 18.02 -2.44 7.47
CA LEU A 137 16.91 -3.15 8.13
C LEU A 137 15.53 -2.57 7.82
N ARG A 138 15.40 -1.23 7.77
CA ARG A 138 14.14 -0.57 7.42
C ARG A 138 13.69 -0.89 5.99
N ASN A 139 14.59 -0.73 5.01
CA ASN A 139 14.28 -1.06 3.61
C ASN A 139 13.94 -2.54 3.45
N ALA A 140 14.63 -3.44 4.17
CA ALA A 140 14.33 -4.87 4.19
C ALA A 140 12.89 -5.14 4.66
N TRP A 141 12.45 -4.49 5.73
CA TRP A 141 11.06 -4.61 6.20
C TRP A 141 10.03 -4.03 5.24
N GLU A 142 10.32 -2.89 4.62
CA GLU A 142 9.45 -2.27 3.62
C GLU A 142 9.30 -3.19 2.40
N ARG A 143 10.40 -3.72 1.86
CA ARG A 143 10.41 -4.69 0.75
C ARG A 143 9.65 -5.98 1.11
N PHE A 144 9.89 -6.52 2.30
CA PHE A 144 9.16 -7.69 2.77
C PHE A 144 7.65 -7.42 2.88
N SER A 145 7.29 -6.26 3.42
CA SER A 145 5.90 -5.82 3.56
C SER A 145 5.21 -5.65 2.20
N ASP A 146 5.92 -5.15 1.20
CA ASP A 146 5.43 -5.02 -0.16
C ASP A 146 5.06 -6.38 -0.78
N TYR A 147 5.79 -7.47 -0.48
CA TYR A 147 5.43 -8.80 -0.96
C TYR A 147 4.04 -9.25 -0.50
N PHE A 148 3.65 -8.92 0.74
CA PHE A 148 2.30 -9.20 1.25
C PHE A 148 1.23 -8.34 0.57
N LEU A 149 1.57 -7.11 0.17
CA LEU A 149 0.66 -6.25 -0.60
C LEU A 149 0.41 -6.80 -2.01
N GLN A 150 1.42 -7.42 -2.63
CA GLN A 150 1.31 -8.02 -3.96
C GLN A 150 0.51 -9.33 -3.99
N CYS A 151 0.36 -10.00 -2.84
CA CYS A 151 -0.27 -11.31 -2.74
C CYS A 151 -1.25 -11.40 -1.55
N PRO A 152 -2.39 -10.69 -1.57
CA PRO A 152 -3.30 -10.64 -0.41
C PRO A 152 -3.94 -12.00 -0.04
N HIS A 153 -3.94 -12.96 -0.96
CA HIS A 153 -4.42 -14.33 -0.78
C HIS A 153 -3.26 -15.30 -0.49
N HIS A 154 -2.21 -14.81 0.17
CA HIS A 154 -1.01 -15.60 0.50
C HIS A 154 -1.30 -16.76 1.46
N GLY A 155 -2.26 -16.63 2.38
CA GLY A 155 -2.65 -17.68 3.33
C GLY A 155 -1.60 -17.99 4.41
N PHE A 156 -0.80 -16.99 4.78
CA PHE A 156 0.16 -17.07 5.89
C PHE A 156 -0.44 -16.38 7.12
N GLU A 157 -0.11 -16.89 8.30
CA GLU A 157 -0.48 -16.28 9.58
C GLU A 157 0.38 -15.04 9.88
N GLU A 158 -0.09 -14.17 10.78
CA GLU A 158 0.69 -12.97 11.15
C GLU A 158 2.00 -13.33 11.84
N GLN A 159 2.01 -14.37 12.67
CA GLN A 159 3.21 -14.84 13.36
C GLN A 159 4.29 -15.27 12.36
N PHE A 160 3.89 -15.99 11.31
CA PHE A 160 4.78 -16.42 10.23
C PHE A 160 5.52 -15.24 9.58
N ARG A 161 4.88 -14.08 9.49
CA ARG A 161 5.49 -12.87 8.94
C ARG A 161 6.68 -12.41 9.78
N ILE A 162 6.52 -12.35 11.10
CA ILE A 162 7.59 -11.91 12.00
C ILE A 162 8.74 -12.90 12.03
N GLU A 163 8.43 -14.20 12.14
CA GLU A 163 9.42 -15.28 12.17
C GLU A 163 10.24 -15.33 10.89
N THR A 164 9.58 -15.24 9.73
CA THR A 164 10.25 -15.27 8.43
C THR A 164 11.10 -14.04 8.21
N PHE A 165 10.60 -12.85 8.60
CA PHE A 165 11.39 -11.62 8.52
C PHE A 165 12.66 -11.74 9.35
N TYR A 166 12.53 -12.04 10.65
CA TYR A 166 13.68 -12.19 11.54
C TYR A 166 14.64 -13.28 11.05
N GLY A 167 14.12 -14.42 10.58
CA GLY A 167 14.93 -15.51 10.03
C GLY A 167 15.80 -15.06 8.85
N GLY A 168 15.26 -14.21 7.97
CA GLY A 168 15.93 -13.68 6.79
C GLY A 168 16.91 -12.53 7.02
N LEU A 169 17.00 -11.98 8.24
CA LEU A 169 17.92 -10.87 8.54
C LEU A 169 19.39 -11.32 8.56
N ILE A 170 20.28 -10.37 8.23
CA ILE A 170 21.71 -10.53 8.44
C ILE A 170 22.06 -10.56 9.93
N GLN A 171 23.21 -11.16 10.27
CA GLN A 171 23.58 -11.42 11.66
C GLN A 171 23.70 -10.13 12.50
N ASP A 172 24.21 -9.05 11.91
CA ASP A 172 24.41 -7.77 12.61
C ASP A 172 23.06 -7.14 13.02
N ASP A 173 22.06 -7.19 12.14
CA ASP A 173 20.72 -6.67 12.43
C ASP A 173 19.96 -7.54 13.43
N LYS A 174 20.17 -8.87 13.41
CA LYS A 174 19.66 -9.75 14.48
C LYS A 174 20.21 -9.35 15.84
N ILE A 175 21.52 -9.14 15.94
CA ILE A 175 22.19 -8.72 17.19
C ILE A 175 21.67 -7.36 17.66
N LEU A 176 21.50 -6.40 16.74
CA LEU A 176 20.95 -5.07 17.06
C LEU A 176 19.54 -5.17 17.65
N ILE A 177 18.65 -5.89 16.97
CA ILE A 177 17.27 -6.12 17.42
C ILE A 177 17.27 -6.80 18.79
N ASP A 178 18.04 -7.86 18.97
CA ASP A 178 18.06 -8.62 20.23
C ASP A 178 18.62 -7.77 21.37
N SER A 179 19.63 -6.94 21.12
CA SER A 179 20.20 -6.02 22.12
C SER A 179 19.22 -4.93 22.54
N LEU A 180 18.47 -4.35 21.59
CA LEU A 180 17.58 -3.22 21.86
C LEU A 180 16.25 -3.69 22.47
N TYR A 181 15.75 -4.85 22.06
CA TYR A 181 14.41 -5.31 22.39
C TYR A 181 14.38 -6.59 23.23
N GLN A 182 15.54 -7.11 23.64
CA GLN A 182 15.68 -8.24 24.55
C GLN A 182 14.88 -9.47 24.08
N GLY A 183 14.89 -9.74 22.77
CA GLY A 183 14.17 -10.85 22.17
C GLY A 183 12.64 -10.69 22.10
N LYS A 184 12.08 -9.51 22.39
CA LYS A 184 10.63 -9.28 22.34
C LYS A 184 10.03 -9.20 20.94
N LEU A 185 10.86 -9.10 19.89
CA LEU A 185 10.38 -8.94 18.52
C LEU A 185 9.42 -10.08 18.10
N MET A 186 9.70 -11.32 18.52
CA MET A 186 8.86 -12.48 18.21
C MET A 186 7.44 -12.43 18.80
N ASN A 187 7.21 -11.55 19.78
CA ASN A 187 5.91 -11.35 20.41
C ASN A 187 5.20 -10.09 19.91
N MET A 188 5.78 -9.38 18.94
CA MET A 188 5.22 -8.16 18.37
C MET A 188 4.33 -8.47 17.17
N THR A 189 3.38 -7.59 16.95
CA THR A 189 2.56 -7.53 15.73
C THR A 189 3.32 -6.80 14.61
N PRO A 190 2.98 -7.04 13.33
CA PRO A 190 3.60 -6.31 12.21
C PRO A 190 3.53 -4.77 12.31
N PRO A 191 2.42 -4.15 12.79
CA PRO A 191 2.38 -2.72 13.04
C PRO A 191 3.40 -2.26 14.10
N GLU A 192 3.55 -3.01 15.20
CA GLU A 192 4.52 -2.70 16.25
C GLU A 192 5.96 -2.77 15.73
N VAL A 193 6.29 -3.80 14.93
CA VAL A 193 7.60 -3.89 14.26
C VAL A 193 7.81 -2.69 13.33
N THR A 194 6.78 -2.29 12.58
CA THR A 194 6.88 -1.13 11.68
C THR A 194 7.21 0.16 12.44
N GLU A 195 6.53 0.42 13.56
CA GLU A 195 6.78 1.61 14.38
C GLU A 195 8.15 1.55 15.07
N LEU A 196 8.55 0.36 15.50
CA LEU A 196 9.87 0.11 16.08
C LEU A 196 10.99 0.44 15.10
N LEU A 197 10.90 -0.04 13.84
CA LEU A 197 11.92 0.24 12.82
C LEU A 197 11.99 1.73 12.45
N LYS A 198 10.84 2.43 12.44
CA LYS A 198 10.81 3.89 12.26
C LYS A 198 11.51 4.61 13.41
N ASP A 199 11.25 4.23 14.65
CA ASP A 199 11.90 4.79 15.84
C ASP A 199 13.42 4.57 15.81
N MET A 200 13.87 3.38 15.42
CA MET A 200 15.30 3.10 15.24
C MET A 200 15.95 3.98 14.18
N SER A 201 15.23 4.19 13.07
CA SER A 201 15.71 5.06 11.99
C SER A 201 15.87 6.51 12.46
N LEU A 202 14.89 7.02 13.22
CA LEU A 202 14.91 8.38 13.78
C LEU A 202 16.03 8.58 14.82
N LYS A 203 16.34 7.54 15.59
CA LYS A 203 17.43 7.54 16.58
C LYS A 203 18.82 7.36 15.95
N GLY A 204 18.88 7.20 14.62
CA GLY A 204 20.13 7.06 13.89
C GLY A 204 20.77 5.68 14.03
N TYR A 205 20.02 4.63 14.35
CA TYR A 205 20.57 3.27 14.34
C TYR A 205 20.72 2.73 12.91
N ASP A 206 19.99 3.28 11.94
CA ASP A 206 19.99 2.88 10.52
C ASP A 206 21.34 3.12 9.82
N TRP A 207 22.13 4.11 10.25
CA TRP A 207 23.43 4.45 9.63
C TRP A 207 24.63 3.72 10.25
N VAL A 208 24.46 3.08 11.41
CA VAL A 208 25.57 2.44 12.15
C VAL A 208 26.10 1.20 11.42
N LEU A 209 25.34 0.64 10.47
CA LEU A 209 25.64 -0.67 9.86
C LEU A 209 26.00 -0.66 8.37
N THR A 210 25.84 0.45 7.63
CA THR A 210 26.30 0.50 6.22
C THR A 210 27.83 0.59 6.06
N ARG A 211 28.61 0.59 7.16
CA ARG A 211 30.09 0.53 7.10
C ARG A 211 30.70 -0.26 8.25
N SER A 212 30.64 -1.59 8.19
CA SER A 212 31.76 -2.41 8.67
C SER A 212 32.92 -2.28 7.69
N GLY A 213 33.60 -1.13 7.75
CA GLY A 213 34.71 -0.77 6.89
C GLY A 213 35.56 0.34 7.52
N LYS A 214 36.31 -0.02 8.57
CA LYS A 214 37.27 0.81 9.33
C LYS A 214 36.68 2.02 10.07
N ILE A 215 36.33 1.82 11.34
CA ILE A 215 36.51 2.88 12.33
C ILE A 215 37.98 2.85 12.73
N SER A 216 38.79 3.68 12.07
CA SER A 216 40.06 4.12 12.66
C SER A 216 39.73 4.84 13.95
N THR A 217 40.17 4.28 15.07
CA THR A 217 40.27 4.97 16.35
C THR A 217 41.04 6.26 16.13
N GLU A 218 40.39 7.42 16.24
CA GLU A 218 40.97 8.59 16.88
C GLU A 218 39.90 9.66 17.19
N ARG A 219 39.77 9.90 18.51
CA ARG A 219 39.35 11.14 19.19
C ARG A 219 37.89 11.58 19.13
N GLY A 220 37.17 11.19 20.18
CA GLY A 220 36.56 12.17 21.10
C GLY A 220 35.12 12.60 20.83
N VAL A 221 34.15 11.75 21.20
CA VAL A 221 32.82 12.22 21.62
C VAL A 221 32.48 11.53 22.93
N GLN A 222 32.46 12.30 24.02
CA GLN A 222 31.97 11.86 25.32
C GLN A 222 30.48 11.57 25.22
N ILE A 223 30.09 10.31 25.43
CA ILE A 223 28.72 9.96 25.78
C ILE A 223 28.55 10.31 27.26
N VAL A 224 27.93 11.46 27.54
CA VAL A 224 27.43 11.76 28.88
C VAL A 224 26.15 10.96 29.09
N GLY A 225 26.15 10.25 30.21
CA GLY A 225 25.27 9.13 30.50
C GLY A 225 23.78 9.42 30.67
N ALA A 226 23.10 8.30 30.82
CA ALA A 226 21.66 8.11 30.87
C ALA A 226 20.93 8.83 32.03
N SER A 227 19.61 8.91 31.80
CA SER A 227 18.49 9.08 32.74
C SER A 227 18.01 10.49 33.07
N ALA A 228 16.81 10.81 32.53
CA ALA A 228 15.74 11.47 33.27
C ALA A 228 14.39 11.17 32.56
N PRO A 229 13.29 10.85 33.28
CA PRO A 229 11.98 10.58 32.66
C PRO A 229 11.35 11.87 32.14
N LEU A 230 10.81 11.83 30.91
CA LEU A 230 10.00 12.88 30.31
C LEU A 230 8.59 12.89 30.92
N GLU A 231 8.46 13.30 32.17
CA GLU A 231 7.21 13.77 32.76
C GLU A 231 7.46 15.10 33.46
N ALA A 232 7.49 16.18 32.66
CA ALA A 232 7.18 17.56 33.08
C ALA A 232 7.53 18.52 31.94
N LYS A 233 6.56 18.81 31.07
CA LYS A 233 6.45 20.08 30.31
C LYS A 233 5.10 20.16 29.61
N LEU A 234 4.02 20.18 30.40
CA LEU A 234 2.70 20.65 29.96
C LEU A 234 2.20 21.87 30.76
N ASP A 235 3.04 22.50 31.59
CA ASP A 235 2.71 23.78 32.22
C ASP A 235 3.65 24.87 31.71
N LYS A 236 3.31 25.40 30.53
CA LYS A 236 3.63 26.76 30.07
C LYS A 236 2.92 27.01 28.74
N LEU A 237 1.60 27.18 28.83
CA LEU A 237 0.74 27.95 27.92
C LEU A 237 -0.68 27.96 28.54
N ILE A 238 -0.80 28.63 29.69
CA ILE A 238 -2.00 29.40 30.04
C ILE A 238 -1.66 30.85 29.68
#